data_AF-A0A1I9XVJ1-F1
#
_entry.id   AF-A0A1I9XVJ1-F1
#
_cell.length_a   1.000
_cell.length_b   1.000
_cell.length_c   1.000
_cell.angle_alpha   90.00
_cell.angle_beta   90.00
_cell.angle_gamma   90.00
#
_symmetry.space_group_name_H-M   'P 1'
#
loop_
_entity.id
_entity.type
_entity.pdbx_description
1 polymer ?
#
loop_
_entity_poly.entity_id
_entity_poly.type
_entity_poly.pdbx_seq_one_letter_code
_entity_poly.pdbx_strand_id
1 'polypeptide(L)'
;MDTHARLHETISALADGELAASELELAFAALDTEEGRLAWEAYRRIGDVLRSDRRGHELSADFDARLAACLAGEAASVPAPLSSVSAPGVPPGLAEPLEAGPLVQR
;
A
#
# COMPACT_ATOMS: atom_id res chain seq x y z
N MET A 1 16.33 -6.61 -15.36
CA MET A 1 15.39 -7.42 -14.57
C MET A 1 14.06 -7.40 -15.27
N ASP A 2 13.38 -8.55 -15.31
CA ASP A 2 12.03 -8.66 -15.83
C ASP A 2 11.07 -7.88 -14.91
N THR A 3 10.26 -6.97 -15.48
CA THR A 3 9.38 -6.09 -14.71
C THR A 3 8.25 -6.85 -14.04
N HIS A 4 7.82 -7.95 -14.64
CA HIS A 4 6.79 -8.82 -14.10
C HIS A 4 7.32 -9.59 -12.87
N ALA A 5 8.55 -10.11 -12.93
CA ALA A 5 9.20 -10.73 -11.77
C ALA A 5 9.32 -9.76 -10.58
N ARG A 6 9.69 -8.50 -10.82
CA ARG A 6 9.79 -7.49 -9.76
C ARG A 6 8.43 -7.17 -9.13
N LEU A 7 7.36 -7.12 -9.93
CA LEU A 7 5.99 -6.91 -9.43
C LEU A 7 5.58 -8.03 -8.49
N HIS A 8 5.80 -9.28 -8.89
CA HIS A 8 5.46 -10.45 -8.07
C HIS A 8 6.27 -10.49 -6.76
N GLU A 9 7.55 -10.14 -6.80
CA GLU A 9 8.39 -10.03 -5.61
C GLU A 9 7.86 -8.99 -4.62
N THR A 10 7.55 -7.78 -5.09
CA THR A 10 7.00 -6.71 -4.24
C THR A 10 5.66 -7.13 -3.60
N ILE A 11 4.78 -7.78 -4.37
CA ILE A 11 3.48 -8.23 -3.86
C ILE A 11 3.63 -9.40 -2.87
N SER A 12 4.59 -10.31 -3.10
CA SER A 12 4.91 -11.37 -2.15
C SER A 12 5.41 -10.78 -0.82
N ALA A 13 6.37 -9.85 -0.88
CA ALA A 13 6.91 -9.19 0.32
C ALA A 13 5.81 -8.45 1.11
N LEU A 14 4.86 -7.81 0.40
CA LEU A 14 3.69 -7.20 1.05
C LEU A 14 2.78 -8.24 1.71
N ALA A 15 2.54 -9.38 1.06
CA ALA A 15 1.63 -10.41 1.58
C ALA A 15 2.15 -11.08 2.86
N ASP A 16 3.47 -11.22 2.96
CA ASP A 16 4.16 -11.80 4.12
C ASP A 16 4.47 -10.77 5.22
N GLY A 17 4.29 -9.47 4.94
CA GLY A 17 4.56 -8.38 5.88
C GLY A 17 6.05 -8.03 6.00
N GLU A 18 6.86 -8.42 5.01
CA GLU A 18 8.32 -8.21 4.95
C GLU A 18 8.71 -6.99 4.09
N LEU A 19 7.72 -6.29 3.52
CA LEU A 19 7.95 -5.12 2.68
C LEU A 19 8.59 -3.96 3.46
N ALA A 20 9.64 -3.35 2.91
CA ALA A 20 10.22 -2.15 3.47
C ALA A 20 9.24 -0.97 3.38
N ALA A 21 9.23 -0.10 4.39
CA ALA A 21 8.32 1.06 4.43
C ALA A 21 8.47 1.99 3.20
N SER A 22 9.68 2.09 2.64
CA SER A 22 9.97 2.88 1.43
C SER A 22 9.37 2.31 0.15
N GLU A 23 8.95 1.05 0.15
CA GLU A 23 8.43 0.35 -1.03
C GLU A 23 6.91 0.23 -1.02
N LEU A 24 6.26 0.75 0.03
CA LEU A 24 4.82 0.64 0.26
C LEU A 24 4.01 1.36 -0.82
N GLU A 25 4.46 2.54 -1.27
CA GLU A 25 3.83 3.26 -2.39
C GLU A 25 3.92 2.46 -3.71
N LEU A 26 5.05 1.81 -3.95
CA LEU A 26 5.26 0.99 -5.15
C LEU A 26 4.41 -0.29 -5.11
N ALA A 27 4.27 -0.90 -3.94
CA ALA A 27 3.39 -2.05 -3.75
C ALA A 27 1.92 -1.67 -3.98
N PHE A 28 1.48 -0.49 -3.52
CA PHE A 28 0.13 -0.01 -3.83
C PHE A 28 -0.07 0.32 -5.31
N ALA A 29 0.92 0.91 -5.96
CA ALA A 29 0.86 1.11 -7.41
C ALA A 29 0.78 -0.23 -8.16
N ALA A 30 1.48 -1.27 -7.68
CA ALA A 30 1.39 -2.61 -8.24
C ALA A 30 0.02 -3.26 -8.02
N LEU A 31 -0.66 -2.99 -6.90
CA LEU A 31 -2.02 -3.47 -6.64
C LEU A 31 -3.11 -2.75 -7.44
N ASP A 32 -2.79 -1.62 -8.06
CA ASP A 32 -3.73 -0.91 -8.94
C ASP A 32 -3.92 -1.63 -10.29
N THR A 33 -3.00 -2.53 -10.65
CA THR A 33 -3.12 -3.37 -11.86
C THR A 33 -3.93 -4.63 -11.61
N GLU A 34 -4.52 -5.18 -12.67
CA GLU A 34 -5.29 -6.43 -12.58
C GLU A 34 -4.38 -7.61 -12.20
N GLU A 35 -3.22 -7.66 -12.82
CA GLU A 35 -2.22 -8.70 -12.57
C GLU A 35 -1.74 -8.67 -11.11
N GLY A 36 -1.56 -7.47 -10.54
CA GLY A 36 -1.15 -7.32 -9.15
C GLY A 36 -2.23 -7.77 -8.17
N ARG A 37 -3.51 -7.47 -8.44
CA ARG A 37 -4.63 -7.97 -7.63
C ARG A 37 -4.71 -9.50 -7.66
N LEU A 38 -4.56 -10.10 -8.84
CA LEU A 38 -4.58 -11.55 -8.99
C LEU A 38 -3.40 -12.20 -8.25
N ALA A 39 -2.20 -11.63 -8.34
CA ALA A 39 -1.03 -12.10 -7.60
C ALA A 39 -1.23 -11.99 -6.08
N TRP A 40 -1.78 -10.87 -5.62
CA TRP A 40 -2.09 -10.64 -4.21
C TRP A 40 -3.08 -11.66 -3.66
N GLU A 41 -4.19 -11.90 -4.36
CA GLU A 41 -5.18 -12.89 -3.95
C GLU A 41 -4.56 -14.29 -3.86
N ALA A 42 -3.77 -14.67 -4.86
CA ALA A 42 -3.09 -15.96 -4.88
C ALA A 42 -2.16 -16.14 -3.66
N TYR A 43 -1.28 -15.18 -3.39
CA TYR A 43 -0.32 -15.27 -2.28
C TYR A 43 -1.00 -15.22 -0.92
N ARG A 44 -2.00 -14.35 -0.75
CA ARG A 44 -2.83 -14.30 0.47
C ARG A 44 -3.51 -15.64 0.74
N ARG A 45 -4.11 -16.24 -0.29
CA ARG A 45 -4.81 -17.53 -0.17
C ARG A 45 -3.86 -18.67 0.19
N ILE A 46 -2.68 -18.72 -0.43
CA ILE A 46 -1.63 -19.70 -0.08
C ILE A 46 -1.25 -19.54 1.40
N GLY A 47 -0.96 -18.30 1.82
CA GLY A 47 -0.62 -18.01 3.22
C GLY A 47 -1.74 -18.38 4.20
N ASP A 48 -3.00 -18.17 3.82
CA ASP A 48 -4.14 -18.50 4.67
C ASP A 48 -4.34 -20.02 4.83
N VAL A 49 -4.09 -20.81 3.78
CA VAL A 49 -4.07 -22.28 3.85
C VAL A 49 -2.90 -22.78 4.70
N LEU A 50 -1.71 -22.22 4.54
CA LEU A 50 -0.54 -22.60 5.36
C LEU A 50 -0.74 -22.27 6.85
N ARG A 51 -1.54 -21.24 7.17
CA ARG A 51 -1.87 -20.86 8.55
C ARG A 51 -3.09 -21.58 9.11
N SER A 52 -4.02 -22.09 8.28
CA SER A 52 -5.23 -22.78 8.76
C SER A 52 -4.90 -24.04 9.56
N ASP A 53 -3.87 -24.77 9.16
CA ASP A 53 -3.43 -25.98 9.86
C ASP A 53 -2.83 -25.67 11.25
N ARG A 54 -2.46 -24.41 11.50
CA ARG A 54 -1.94 -23.93 12.78
C ARG A 54 -3.02 -23.36 13.70
N ARG A 55 -4.29 -23.29 13.26
CA ARG A 55 -5.44 -22.82 14.06
C ARG A 55 -5.92 -23.92 15.02
N GLY A 56 -5.04 -24.33 15.93
CA GLY A 56 -5.33 -25.35 16.95
C GLY A 56 -5.68 -24.77 18.33
N HIS A 57 -5.86 -23.46 18.47
CA HIS A 57 -6.22 -22.84 19.75
C HIS A 57 -7.71 -22.51 19.79
N GLU A 58 -8.42 -23.10 20.74
CA GLU A 58 -9.77 -22.68 21.08
C GLU A 58 -9.75 -21.25 21.63
N LEU A 59 -10.64 -20.42 21.11
CA LEU A 59 -10.88 -19.08 21.65
C LEU A 59 -11.73 -19.19 22.93
N SER A 60 -11.65 -18.18 23.81
CA SER A 60 -12.54 -18.12 24.98
C SER A 60 -14.00 -18.04 24.55
N ALA A 61 -14.92 -18.67 25.30
CA ALA A 61 -16.36 -18.65 25.01
C ALA A 61 -16.93 -17.22 24.83
N ASP A 62 -16.38 -16.22 25.55
CA ASP A 62 -16.84 -14.84 25.49
C ASP A 62 -16.14 -13.98 24.40
N PHE A 63 -15.29 -14.59 23.55
CA PHE A 63 -14.51 -13.85 22.55
C PHE A 63 -15.42 -13.06 21.59
N ASP A 64 -16.46 -13.69 21.06
CA ASP A 64 -17.37 -13.07 20.11
C ASP A 64 -18.12 -11.88 20.74
N ALA A 65 -18.56 -12.02 22.00
CA ALA A 65 -19.23 -10.94 22.74
C ALA A 65 -18.31 -9.75 22.97
N ARG A 66 -17.03 -10.00 23.32
CA ARG A 66 -16.02 -8.95 23.48
C ARG A 66 -15.68 -8.27 22.16
N LEU A 67 -15.51 -9.05 21.08
CA LEU A 67 -15.24 -8.53 19.75
C LEU A 67 -16.40 -7.63 19.28
N ALA A 68 -17.64 -8.08 19.42
CA ALA A 68 -18.83 -7.30 19.06
C ALA A 68 -18.92 -5.99 19.86
N ALA A 69 -18.65 -6.03 21.17
CA ALA A 69 -18.65 -4.83 22.01
C ALA A 69 -17.56 -3.84 21.60
N CYS A 70 -16.35 -4.31 21.26
CA CYS A 70 -15.28 -3.45 20.73
C CYS A 70 -15.71 -2.79 19.41
N LEU A 71 -16.21 -3.57 18.45
CA LEU A 71 -16.67 -3.06 17.15
C LEU A 71 -17.83 -2.07 17.27
N ALA A 72 -18.75 -2.27 18.21
CA ALA A 72 -19.86 -1.34 18.46
C ALA A 72 -19.40 0.01 19.04
N GLY A 73 -18.22 0.05 19.68
CA GLY A 73 -17.60 1.28 20.18
C GLY A 73 -16.74 2.00 19.13
N GLU A 74 -16.46 1.39 17.98
CA GLU A 74 -15.72 2.02 16.90
C GLU A 74 -16.60 3.06 16.19
N ALA A 75 -16.05 4.24 15.93
CA ALA A 75 -16.72 5.23 15.10
C ALA A 75 -16.90 4.65 13.70
N ALA A 76 -18.10 4.80 13.12
CA ALA A 76 -18.35 4.37 11.76
C ALA A 76 -17.28 4.96 10.83
N SER A 77 -16.54 4.08 10.15
CA SER A 77 -15.57 4.50 9.14
C SER A 77 -16.33 5.20 8.02
N VAL A 78 -16.35 6.53 8.04
CA VAL A 78 -16.81 7.32 6.91
C VAL A 78 -15.71 7.17 5.86
N PRO A 79 -15.98 6.52 4.70
CA PRO A 79 -15.00 6.49 3.63
C PRO A 79 -14.64 7.94 3.31
N ALA A 80 -13.38 8.30 3.54
CA ALA A 80 -12.89 9.60 3.17
C ALA A 80 -13.18 9.76 1.67
N PRO A 81 -13.81 10.87 1.22
CA PRO A 81 -13.92 11.11 -0.21
C PRO A 81 -12.50 11.07 -0.76
N LEU A 82 -12.29 10.25 -1.79
CA LEU A 82 -11.06 10.22 -2.56
C LEU A 82 -10.88 11.62 -3.12
N SER A 83 -10.25 12.49 -2.34
CA SER A 83 -9.88 13.81 -2.76
C SER A 83 -8.82 13.56 -3.80
N SER A 84 -9.21 13.70 -5.07
CA SER A 84 -8.28 13.79 -6.18
C SER A 84 -7.17 14.71 -5.71
N VAL A 85 -5.95 14.18 -5.55
CA VAL A 85 -4.75 15.00 -5.48
C VAL A 85 -4.71 15.73 -6.82
N SER A 86 -5.33 16.92 -6.84
CA SER A 86 -5.00 17.92 -7.81
C SER A 86 -3.56 18.25 -7.49
N ALA A 87 -2.65 17.80 -8.35
CA ALA A 87 -1.27 18.26 -8.33
C ALA A 87 -1.30 19.78 -8.12
N PRO A 88 -0.49 20.36 -7.22
CA PRO A 88 -0.43 21.80 -7.09
C PRO A 88 -0.12 22.35 -8.48
N GLY A 89 -1.13 23.01 -9.06
CA GLY A 89 -1.01 23.67 -10.34
C GLY A 89 0.13 24.65 -10.23
N VAL A 90 1.24 24.32 -10.88
CA VAL A 90 2.31 25.27 -11.14
C VAL A 90 1.63 26.46 -11.83
N PRO A 91 1.61 27.67 -11.24
CA PRO A 91 1.08 28.82 -11.96
C PRO A 91 1.94 29.02 -13.21
N PRO A 92 1.35 29.07 -14.42
CA PRO A 92 2.09 29.38 -15.64
C PRO A 92 2.37 30.87 -15.62
N GLY A 93 3.45 31.27 -14.96
CA GLY A 93 3.78 32.67 -14.81
C GLY A 93 4.83 32.92 -13.75
N LEU A 94 6.03 32.37 -13.96
CA LEU A 94 7.33 32.94 -13.58
C LEU A 94 8.43 32.10 -14.24
N ALA A 95 8.29 31.87 -15.55
CA ALA A 95 9.45 31.59 -16.39
C ALA A 95 10.16 32.94 -16.62
N GLU A 96 10.83 33.44 -15.58
CA GLU A 96 11.85 34.48 -15.75
C GLU A 96 13.15 33.77 -16.16
N PRO A 97 13.70 34.05 -17.35
CA PRO A 97 14.99 33.52 -17.75
C PRO A 97 16.05 34.20 -16.87
N LEU A 98 16.59 33.48 -15.88
CA LEU A 98 17.73 33.95 -15.12
C LEU A 98 18.96 33.90 -16.03
N GLU A 99 19.24 35.05 -16.65
CA GLU A 99 20.45 35.43 -17.37
C GLU A 99 21.72 34.80 -16.77
N ALA A 100 22.46 34.10 -17.62
CA ALA A 100 23.76 33.54 -17.31
C ALA A 100 24.81 34.65 -17.19
N GLY A 101 25.04 35.12 -15.96
CA GLY A 101 26.19 35.97 -15.62
C GLY A 101 27.51 35.18 -15.68
N PRO A 102 28.62 35.79 -16.14
CA PRO A 102 29.83 35.07 -16.53
C PRO A 102 30.65 34.59 -15.33
N LEU A 103 31.18 33.37 -15.43
CA LEU A 103 32.16 32.81 -14.51
C LEU A 103 33.47 33.59 -14.59
N VAL A 104 33.77 34.36 -13.55
CA VAL A 104 35.13 34.84 -13.25
C VAL A 104 35.98 33.63 -12.89
N GLN A 105 36.96 33.31 -13.75
CA GLN A 105 38.06 32.42 -13.40
C GLN A 105 39.22 33.27 -12.87
N ARG A 106 39.78 32.87 -11.73
CA ARG A 106 41.00 33.41 -11.12
C ARG A 106 41.92 32.24 -10.83
#